data_AF-A0A812A6V1-F1
#
_entry.id   AF-A0A812A6V1-F1
#
_cell.length_a   1.000
_cell.length_b   1.000
_cell.length_c   1.000
_cell.angle_alpha   90.00
_cell.angle_beta   90.00
_cell.angle_gamma   90.00
#
_symmetry.space_group_name_H-M   'P 1'
#
loop_
_entity.id
_entity.type
_entity.pdbx_description
1 polymer ?
#
loop_
_entity_poly.entity_id
_entity_poly.type
_entity_poly.pdbx_seq_one_letter_code
_entity_poly.pdbx_strand_id
1 'polypeptide(L)'
;MYEIRTVVLASVLAGLLLLAALPAPASAGLAGFQYQREITIHENSGETLRNYQVPVELSGSDFPEEAKTDGDDIRFTDADGVNLSYWIEEFNAGSKRAKIWVKVPLIPANGETEITMWYGNPSARGVSDGDAVFEFFDDFGGTSLDTDKWTALSGTAVKVADGHLTIDGYGRDGGLYTNSFTCPAQCVIEWRGMLTESEWTLSTGFYVTGHPLWHFAGGFREDMDKVRVFVDGDENYAHKNIDLNIWYRAKTYLLSNEIKEDVEKTIISKSCSIRKNLPVSLYAYNEGRYDFIAVRRYTSPEPTVTLAPPAPAAHTALTITKSPAPHSIRQFDETTITISIKNTGTADATDIEITDSVHPSFDLTSGDFPSPLRYDLIRPGETRDLQYTIRAMESGTFKLDPATVTYADEDGNIQEAKSEPVSIKVIPSTEGGISGGTPGSNPSVSTASVHLYGEKTDVVLGEDILLKLSAVNLITKPTMHVQVIIIPPSGMSVTSSAFAKSGAGQYTTTYELEPGTGKDIEVAIRSNQVGDFDVNGRIVYYFGDDREDAEDHTLTLPIKVRAKAESGAEQRETPSESKETSTPGFAALVAVAGLLAVYLWRKRR
;
A
#
# COMPACT_ATOMS: atom_id res chain seq x y z
N MET A 1 -10.35 -46.47 76.89
CA MET A 1 -11.02 -47.34 75.90
C MET A 1 -10.67 -46.82 74.51
N TYR A 2 -10.11 -47.69 73.67
CA TYR A 2 -10.02 -47.64 72.21
C TYR A 2 -9.48 -46.38 71.50
N GLU A 3 -8.15 -46.39 71.31
CA GLU A 3 -7.46 -46.41 70.00
C GLU A 3 -8.30 -46.22 68.71
N ILE A 4 -7.85 -45.34 67.77
CA ILE A 4 -7.44 -45.70 66.38
C ILE A 4 -7.39 -44.49 65.40
N ARG A 5 -6.18 -44.34 64.80
CA ARG A 5 -5.80 -43.89 63.44
C ARG A 5 -5.81 -42.40 63.05
N THR A 6 -4.60 -41.85 63.13
CA THR A 6 -3.84 -41.18 62.05
C THR A 6 -4.42 -41.37 60.64
N VAL A 7 -4.73 -40.27 59.96
CA VAL A 7 -4.70 -40.14 58.50
C VAL A 7 -3.75 -38.99 58.16
N VAL A 8 -2.70 -39.33 57.43
CA VAL A 8 -1.73 -38.41 56.85
C VAL A 8 -2.41 -37.63 55.73
N LEU A 9 -2.52 -36.31 55.86
CA LEU A 9 -2.88 -35.45 54.73
C LEU A 9 -1.58 -35.02 54.03
N ALA A 10 -1.33 -35.59 52.86
CA ALA A 10 -0.29 -35.15 51.96
C ALA A 10 -0.67 -33.77 51.38
N SER A 11 0.10 -32.75 51.76
CA SER A 11 0.04 -31.42 51.18
C SER A 11 0.64 -31.43 49.77
N VAL A 12 -0.21 -31.38 48.74
CA VAL A 12 0.19 -31.00 47.38
C VAL A 12 0.02 -29.49 47.26
N LEU A 13 1.14 -28.77 47.36
CA LEU A 13 1.22 -27.34 47.08
C LEU A 13 1.17 -27.19 45.54
N ALA A 14 -0.03 -27.03 44.98
CA ALA A 14 -0.19 -26.58 43.60
C ALA A 14 0.14 -25.09 43.55
N GLY A 15 1.39 -24.76 43.25
CA GLY A 15 1.79 -23.41 42.88
C GLY A 15 1.07 -23.02 41.60
N LEU A 16 0.09 -22.12 41.73
CA LEU A 16 -0.53 -21.43 40.62
C LEU A 16 0.55 -20.52 40.01
N LEU A 17 1.32 -21.03 39.04
CA LEU A 17 1.98 -20.16 38.07
C LEU A 17 0.87 -19.53 37.24
N LEU A 18 0.42 -18.36 37.67
CA LEU A 18 -0.27 -17.44 36.78
C LEU A 18 0.79 -17.02 35.77
N LEU A 19 0.91 -17.75 34.66
CA LEU A 19 1.42 -17.14 33.43
C LEU A 19 0.42 -16.02 33.15
N ALA A 20 0.77 -14.79 33.53
CA ALA A 20 0.21 -13.64 32.85
C ALA A 20 0.58 -13.87 31.38
N ALA A 21 -0.40 -14.30 30.58
CA ALA A 21 -0.30 -14.17 29.15
C ALA A 21 -0.07 -12.68 28.94
N LEU A 22 1.17 -12.30 28.61
CA LEU A 22 1.43 -11.01 28.02
C LEU A 22 0.41 -10.88 26.88
N PRO A 23 -0.33 -9.77 26.77
CA PRO A 23 -1.15 -9.56 25.58
C PRO A 23 -0.22 -9.78 24.39
N ALA A 24 -0.64 -10.67 23.47
CA ALA A 24 0.04 -10.79 22.19
C ALA A 24 0.21 -9.36 21.64
N PRO A 25 1.36 -9.00 21.07
CA PRO A 25 1.50 -7.69 20.46
C PRO A 25 0.36 -7.53 19.44
N ALA A 26 -0.56 -6.62 19.74
CA ALA A 26 -1.48 -6.10 18.73
C ALA A 26 -0.61 -5.46 17.64
N SER A 27 -1.01 -5.58 16.37
CA SER A 27 -0.28 -5.13 15.17
C SER A 27 0.69 -6.11 14.47
N ALA A 28 0.69 -7.41 14.79
CA ALA A 28 1.36 -8.40 13.93
C ALA A 28 0.62 -8.55 12.57
N GLY A 29 0.77 -7.59 11.65
CA GLY A 29 0.16 -7.64 10.32
C GLY A 29 -0.03 -6.31 9.57
N LEU A 30 0.27 -5.15 10.18
CA LEU A 30 0.08 -3.83 9.54
C LEU A 30 1.36 -3.25 8.92
N ALA A 31 2.50 -3.93 9.04
CA ALA A 31 3.74 -3.52 8.39
C ALA A 31 3.57 -3.38 6.88
N GLY A 32 4.06 -2.27 6.32
CA GLY A 32 4.03 -1.96 4.88
C GLY A 32 2.72 -1.33 4.37
N PHE A 33 1.72 -1.13 5.24
CA PHE A 33 0.57 -0.29 4.91
C PHE A 33 0.96 1.18 5.00
N GLN A 34 0.73 1.94 3.93
CA GLN A 34 1.23 3.31 3.78
C GLN A 34 0.19 4.37 4.15
N TYR A 35 -1.09 3.99 4.20
CA TYR A 35 -2.20 4.89 4.44
C TYR A 35 -3.18 4.27 5.42
N GLN A 36 -3.82 5.16 6.18
CA GLN A 36 -4.89 4.81 7.10
C GLN A 36 -6.02 5.83 7.04
N ARG A 37 -7.19 5.43 7.53
CA ARG A 37 -8.35 6.31 7.69
C ARG A 37 -9.15 5.89 8.91
N GLU A 38 -9.38 6.84 9.81
CA GLU A 38 -10.28 6.66 10.95
C GLU A 38 -11.74 6.69 10.49
N ILE A 39 -12.55 5.83 11.09
CA ILE A 39 -13.97 5.68 10.82
C ILE A 39 -14.71 5.67 12.15
N THR A 40 -15.61 6.62 12.34
CA THR A 40 -16.47 6.72 13.52
C THR A 40 -17.83 6.13 13.22
N ILE A 41 -18.31 5.23 14.08
CA ILE A 41 -19.60 4.58 13.96
C ILE A 41 -20.47 5.00 15.15
N HIS A 42 -21.57 5.69 14.87
CA HIS A 42 -22.52 6.17 15.87
C HIS A 42 -23.76 5.26 15.93
N GLU A 43 -24.10 4.78 17.12
CA GLU A 43 -25.28 3.97 17.40
C GLU A 43 -26.54 4.86 17.49
N ASN A 44 -27.60 4.55 16.73
CA ASN A 44 -28.79 5.41 16.64
C ASN A 44 -30.08 4.82 17.23
N SER A 45 -30.11 3.54 17.58
CA SER A 45 -31.30 2.81 18.02
C SER A 45 -31.51 2.83 19.54
N GLY A 46 -30.48 3.16 20.31
CA GLY A 46 -30.49 3.16 21.77
C GLY A 46 -30.19 1.80 22.40
N GLU A 47 -29.76 0.82 21.60
CA GLU A 47 -29.40 -0.52 22.04
C GLU A 47 -27.90 -0.78 21.84
N THR A 48 -27.27 -1.48 22.79
CA THR A 48 -25.85 -1.85 22.63
C THR A 48 -25.74 -2.97 21.61
N LEU A 49 -25.07 -2.70 20.49
CA LEU A 49 -24.88 -3.65 19.41
C LEU A 49 -23.60 -4.44 19.62
N ARG A 50 -23.65 -5.75 19.38
CA ARG A 50 -22.49 -6.65 19.50
C ARG A 50 -22.31 -7.46 18.23
N ASN A 51 -21.06 -7.60 17.79
CA ASN A 51 -20.69 -8.29 16.55
C ASN A 51 -21.57 -7.85 15.36
N TYR A 52 -21.79 -6.53 15.26
CA TYR A 52 -22.75 -5.95 14.33
C TYR A 52 -22.08 -5.66 12.99
N GLN A 53 -22.74 -6.02 11.88
CA GLN A 53 -22.22 -5.81 10.53
C GLN A 53 -22.55 -4.39 10.07
N VAL A 54 -21.53 -3.57 9.84
CA VAL A 54 -21.66 -2.17 9.42
C VAL A 54 -21.12 -2.00 7.99
N PRO A 55 -21.89 -1.42 7.05
CA PRO A 55 -21.38 -1.10 5.73
C PRO A 55 -20.59 0.22 5.76
N VAL A 56 -19.37 0.17 5.24
CA VAL A 56 -18.52 1.33 4.94
C VAL A 56 -18.59 1.57 3.44
N GLU A 57 -19.22 2.69 3.05
CA GLU A 57 -19.34 3.10 1.64
C GLU A 57 -18.33 4.19 1.33
N LEU A 58 -17.50 3.97 0.31
CA LEU A 58 -16.44 4.87 -0.13
C LEU A 58 -16.76 5.30 -1.56
N SER A 59 -16.83 6.61 -1.81
CA SER A 59 -17.10 7.11 -3.17
C SER A 59 -16.43 8.44 -3.45
N GLY A 60 -16.12 8.70 -4.73
CA GLY A 60 -15.55 9.99 -5.14
C GLY A 60 -14.20 10.25 -4.45
N SER A 61 -14.10 11.34 -3.68
CA SER A 61 -12.90 11.69 -2.91
C SER A 61 -12.61 10.75 -1.75
N ASP A 62 -13.61 9.99 -1.29
CA ASP A 62 -13.43 9.03 -0.21
C ASP A 62 -12.87 7.70 -0.71
N PHE A 63 -12.77 7.47 -2.02
CA PHE A 63 -12.22 6.24 -2.57
C PHE A 63 -10.69 6.14 -2.27
N PRO A 64 -10.17 5.00 -1.80
CA PRO A 64 -8.75 4.83 -1.50
C PRO A 64 -7.96 4.55 -2.78
N GLU A 65 -7.49 5.60 -3.45
CA GLU A 65 -6.78 5.50 -4.73
C GLU A 65 -5.42 4.77 -4.62
N GLU A 66 -4.82 4.79 -3.44
CA GLU A 66 -3.52 4.17 -3.17
C GLU A 66 -3.62 2.67 -2.83
N ALA A 67 -4.84 2.15 -2.66
CA ALA A 67 -5.06 0.71 -2.51
C ALA A 67 -4.87 -0.02 -3.85
N LYS A 68 -4.67 -1.34 -3.80
CA LYS A 68 -4.69 -2.20 -4.99
C LYS A 68 -6.04 -2.05 -5.72
N THR A 69 -6.03 -2.24 -7.03
CA THR A 69 -7.22 -2.08 -7.89
C THR A 69 -8.37 -3.03 -7.55
N ASP A 70 -8.07 -4.14 -6.85
CA ASP A 70 -9.01 -5.15 -6.36
C ASP A 70 -9.35 -5.00 -4.85
N GLY A 71 -8.69 -4.09 -4.14
CA GLY A 71 -8.89 -3.88 -2.69
C GLY A 71 -8.28 -4.97 -1.79
N ASP A 72 -7.44 -5.86 -2.32
CA ASP A 72 -6.83 -6.97 -1.57
C ASP A 72 -5.98 -6.51 -0.37
N ASP A 73 -5.44 -5.31 -0.44
CA ASP A 73 -4.62 -4.69 0.59
C ASP A 73 -5.43 -3.81 1.54
N ILE A 74 -6.73 -4.01 1.67
CA ILE A 74 -7.54 -3.34 2.70
C ILE A 74 -7.43 -4.10 4.02
N ARG A 75 -7.31 -3.43 5.17
CA ARG A 75 -7.49 -4.02 6.50
C ARG A 75 -8.33 -3.12 7.38
N PHE A 76 -8.96 -3.69 8.39
CA PHE A 76 -9.66 -2.94 9.44
C PHE A 76 -9.15 -3.37 10.81
N THR A 77 -8.96 -2.41 11.72
CA THR A 77 -8.67 -2.66 13.13
C THR A 77 -9.61 -1.90 14.04
N ASP A 78 -9.81 -2.38 15.26
CA ASP A 78 -10.40 -1.57 16.33
C ASP A 78 -9.37 -0.59 16.93
N ALA A 79 -9.80 0.16 17.94
CA ALA A 79 -8.97 1.13 18.67
C ALA A 79 -7.78 0.50 19.41
N ASP A 80 -7.84 -0.81 19.70
CA ASP A 80 -6.76 -1.56 20.35
C ASP A 80 -5.78 -2.18 19.31
N GLY A 81 -5.98 -1.91 18.01
CA GLY A 81 -5.16 -2.46 16.93
C GLY A 81 -5.48 -3.92 16.59
N VAL A 82 -6.62 -4.46 17.05
CA VAL A 82 -7.03 -5.83 16.76
C VAL A 82 -7.73 -5.87 15.40
N ASN A 83 -7.30 -6.80 14.54
CA ASN A 83 -7.89 -7.00 13.21
C ASN A 83 -9.38 -7.36 13.29
N LEU A 84 -10.19 -6.69 12.46
CA LEU A 84 -11.62 -6.93 12.30
C LEU A 84 -11.90 -7.71 11.02
N SER A 85 -12.82 -8.67 11.10
CA SER A 85 -13.32 -9.36 9.91
C SER A 85 -14.12 -8.39 9.04
N TYR A 86 -13.89 -8.46 7.73
CA TYR A 86 -14.57 -7.63 6.75
C TYR A 86 -14.82 -8.40 5.44
N TRP A 87 -15.76 -7.91 4.64
CA TRP A 87 -16.07 -8.43 3.31
C TRP A 87 -16.26 -7.31 2.31
N ILE A 88 -15.53 -7.39 1.19
CA ILE A 88 -15.61 -6.44 0.09
C ILE A 88 -16.77 -6.85 -0.82
N GLU A 89 -17.90 -6.13 -0.73
CA GLU A 89 -19.05 -6.32 -1.62
C GLU A 89 -18.80 -5.73 -3.01
N GLU A 90 -18.08 -4.61 -3.05
CA GLU A 90 -17.74 -3.90 -4.27
C GLU A 90 -16.42 -3.16 -4.07
N PHE A 91 -15.53 -3.27 -5.05
CA PHE A 91 -14.34 -2.43 -5.15
C PHE A 91 -14.09 -2.12 -6.62
N ASN A 92 -14.38 -0.88 -7.02
CA ASN A 92 -14.29 -0.44 -8.40
C ASN A 92 -13.49 0.86 -8.50
N ALA A 93 -12.20 0.71 -8.84
CA ALA A 93 -11.30 1.85 -9.04
C ALA A 93 -11.72 2.76 -10.21
N GLY A 94 -12.37 2.21 -11.24
CA GLY A 94 -12.81 2.98 -12.41
C GLY A 94 -13.96 3.94 -12.10
N SER A 95 -14.95 3.49 -11.33
CA SER A 95 -16.07 4.33 -10.89
C SER A 95 -15.80 5.04 -9.55
N LYS A 96 -14.65 4.77 -8.92
CA LYS A 96 -14.28 5.23 -7.58
C LYS A 96 -15.38 4.93 -6.57
N ARG A 97 -15.81 3.66 -6.52
CA ARG A 97 -16.82 3.17 -5.58
C ARG A 97 -16.33 1.91 -4.88
N ALA A 98 -16.50 1.86 -3.57
CA ALA A 98 -16.36 0.63 -2.80
C ALA A 98 -17.44 0.54 -1.74
N LYS A 99 -17.86 -0.69 -1.43
CA LYS A 99 -18.73 -1.01 -0.31
C LYS A 99 -18.15 -2.20 0.43
N ILE A 100 -17.83 -1.99 1.70
CA ILE A 100 -17.10 -2.97 2.50
C ILE A 100 -17.85 -3.15 3.81
N TRP A 101 -18.21 -4.38 4.14
CA TRP A 101 -18.87 -4.70 5.39
C TRP A 101 -17.84 -5.05 6.45
N VAL A 102 -17.95 -4.47 7.64
CA VAL A 102 -17.04 -4.72 8.76
C VAL A 102 -17.85 -5.25 9.94
N LYS A 103 -17.37 -6.31 10.58
CA LYS A 103 -17.98 -6.86 11.79
C LYS A 103 -17.40 -6.17 13.01
N VAL A 104 -18.18 -5.28 13.62
CA VAL A 104 -17.77 -4.47 14.75
C VAL A 104 -18.13 -5.16 16.07
N PRO A 105 -17.16 -5.45 16.96
CA PRO A 105 -17.41 -6.25 18.17
C PRO A 105 -18.40 -5.61 19.15
N LEU A 106 -18.35 -4.28 19.30
CA LEU A 106 -19.18 -3.53 20.22
C LEU A 106 -19.44 -2.12 19.68
N ILE A 107 -20.72 -1.72 19.66
CA ILE A 107 -21.14 -0.34 19.45
C ILE A 107 -22.05 0.03 20.64
N PRO A 108 -21.62 0.92 21.55
CA PRO A 108 -22.40 1.25 22.75
C PRO A 108 -23.72 1.95 22.41
N ALA A 109 -24.79 1.68 23.17
CA ALA A 109 -26.09 2.33 23.01
C ALA A 109 -25.98 3.87 23.02
N ASN A 110 -26.50 4.54 21.99
CA ASN A 110 -26.37 5.98 21.73
C ASN A 110 -24.93 6.53 21.80
N GLY A 111 -23.94 5.65 21.65
CA GLY A 111 -22.52 5.96 21.74
C GLY A 111 -21.82 5.79 20.41
N GLU A 112 -20.50 5.98 20.45
CA GLU A 112 -19.64 5.86 19.29
C GLU A 112 -18.57 4.80 19.52
N THR A 113 -18.11 4.20 18.43
CA THR A 113 -16.89 3.40 18.39
C THR A 113 -16.07 3.81 17.18
N GLU A 114 -14.75 3.72 17.32
CA GLU A 114 -13.80 4.01 16.24
C GLU A 114 -13.20 2.71 15.72
N ILE A 115 -13.01 2.66 14.41
CA ILE A 115 -12.24 1.64 13.71
C ILE A 115 -11.30 2.34 12.72
N THR A 116 -10.20 1.68 12.36
CA THR A 116 -9.23 2.21 11.40
C THR A 116 -9.19 1.33 10.17
N MET A 117 -9.31 1.93 8.99
CA MET A 117 -9.07 1.27 7.71
C MET A 117 -7.62 1.51 7.27
N TRP A 118 -6.89 0.46 6.92
CA TRP A 118 -5.50 0.51 6.44
C TRP A 118 -5.41 0.08 4.98
N TYR A 119 -4.55 0.72 4.20
CA TYR A 119 -4.33 0.39 2.79
C TYR A 119 -2.97 0.88 2.24
N GLY A 120 -2.68 0.59 0.98
CA GLY A 120 -1.45 0.98 0.29
C GLY A 120 -0.29 0.01 0.49
N ASN A 121 -0.59 -1.27 0.70
CA ASN A 121 0.43 -2.31 0.81
C ASN A 121 0.42 -3.20 -0.46
N PRO A 122 1.29 -2.94 -1.45
CA PRO A 122 1.27 -3.70 -2.71
C PRO A 122 1.66 -5.18 -2.54
N SER A 123 2.28 -5.55 -1.41
CA SER A 123 2.65 -6.93 -1.10
C SER A 123 1.55 -7.72 -0.37
N ALA A 124 0.49 -7.05 0.08
CA ALA A 124 -0.59 -7.68 0.83
C ALA A 124 -1.48 -8.56 -0.06
N ARG A 125 -1.90 -9.69 0.50
CA ARG A 125 -2.88 -10.60 -0.10
C ARG A 125 -4.28 -10.28 0.41
N GLY A 126 -5.32 -10.52 -0.39
CA GLY A 126 -6.71 -10.43 0.04
C GLY A 126 -7.04 -11.36 1.22
N VAL A 127 -7.75 -10.84 2.22
CA VAL A 127 -8.26 -11.60 3.38
C VAL A 127 -9.75 -11.31 3.67
N SER A 128 -10.43 -10.69 2.71
CA SER A 128 -11.88 -10.44 2.75
C SER A 128 -12.64 -11.77 2.88
N ASP A 129 -13.56 -11.87 3.85
CA ASP A 129 -14.27 -13.11 4.18
C ASP A 129 -15.69 -12.79 4.68
N GLY A 130 -16.70 -13.13 3.86
CA GLY A 130 -18.11 -12.91 4.20
C GLY A 130 -18.65 -13.87 5.26
N ASP A 131 -18.17 -15.12 5.30
CA ASP A 131 -18.57 -16.11 6.32
C ASP A 131 -18.13 -15.66 7.72
N ALA A 132 -17.00 -14.96 7.83
CA ALA A 132 -16.54 -14.38 9.10
C ALA A 132 -17.39 -13.16 9.55
N VAL A 133 -17.97 -12.41 8.61
CA VAL A 133 -18.69 -11.16 8.87
C VAL A 133 -20.15 -11.40 9.25
N PHE A 134 -20.88 -12.13 8.42
CA PHE A 134 -22.34 -12.23 8.49
C PHE A 134 -22.82 -13.40 9.37
N GLU A 135 -24.12 -13.40 9.70
CA GLU A 135 -24.75 -14.52 10.42
C GLU A 135 -24.96 -15.74 9.51
N PHE A 136 -25.09 -15.48 8.20
CA PHE A 136 -25.07 -16.48 7.13
C PHE A 136 -24.57 -15.78 5.85
N PHE A 137 -23.76 -16.45 5.05
CA PHE A 137 -23.18 -15.89 3.84
C PHE A 137 -22.98 -16.96 2.76
N ASP A 138 -23.17 -16.57 1.51
CA ASP A 138 -22.71 -17.31 0.34
C ASP A 138 -22.52 -16.35 -0.84
N ASP A 139 -21.33 -16.32 -1.43
CA ASP A 139 -21.01 -15.59 -2.66
C ASP A 139 -20.95 -16.50 -3.89
N PHE A 140 -21.25 -17.78 -3.72
CA PHE A 140 -21.25 -18.78 -4.78
C PHE A 140 -19.93 -18.82 -5.58
N GLY A 141 -18.79 -18.52 -4.94
CA GLY A 141 -17.46 -18.55 -5.55
C GLY A 141 -16.93 -19.95 -5.89
N GLY A 142 -17.64 -21.00 -5.47
CA GLY A 142 -17.29 -22.40 -5.72
C GLY A 142 -17.58 -22.90 -7.14
N THR A 143 -17.54 -24.23 -7.31
CA THR A 143 -17.82 -24.91 -8.60
C THR A 143 -19.09 -25.77 -8.55
N SER A 144 -19.74 -25.84 -7.40
CA SER A 144 -20.99 -26.57 -7.17
C SER A 144 -21.73 -25.96 -5.99
N LEU A 145 -23.03 -26.26 -5.86
CA LEU A 145 -23.82 -25.87 -4.70
C LEU A 145 -23.22 -26.47 -3.42
N ASP A 146 -23.02 -25.64 -2.40
CA ASP A 146 -22.65 -26.10 -1.07
C ASP A 146 -23.86 -26.75 -0.38
N THR A 147 -23.86 -28.08 -0.32
CA THR A 147 -24.95 -28.86 0.28
C THR A 147 -24.95 -28.84 1.80
N ASP A 148 -23.88 -28.36 2.44
CA ASP A 148 -23.84 -28.12 3.89
C ASP A 148 -24.51 -26.79 4.26
N LYS A 149 -24.71 -25.89 3.27
CA LYS A 149 -25.48 -24.65 3.40
C LYS A 149 -26.91 -24.80 2.88
N TRP A 150 -27.10 -25.49 1.75
CA TRP A 150 -28.35 -25.44 0.98
C TRP A 150 -29.00 -26.79 0.73
N THR A 151 -30.33 -26.76 0.69
CA THR A 151 -31.16 -27.84 0.16
C THR A 151 -32.01 -27.34 -1.00
N ALA A 152 -31.86 -27.97 -2.17
CA ALA A 152 -32.67 -27.66 -3.35
C ALA A 152 -34.01 -28.42 -3.30
N LEU A 153 -35.09 -27.77 -3.75
CA LEU A 153 -36.38 -28.43 -3.92
C LEU A 153 -36.35 -29.43 -5.09
N SER A 154 -37.11 -30.52 -4.97
CA SER A 154 -37.24 -31.52 -6.02
C SER A 154 -37.67 -30.88 -7.35
N GLY A 155 -36.90 -31.13 -8.41
CA GLY A 155 -37.16 -30.58 -9.74
C GLY A 155 -36.54 -29.21 -10.01
N THR A 156 -35.80 -28.63 -9.06
CA THR A 156 -35.01 -27.41 -9.26
C THR A 156 -33.70 -27.75 -9.96
N ALA A 157 -33.41 -27.09 -11.08
CA ALA A 157 -32.07 -27.10 -11.65
C ALA A 157 -31.22 -26.01 -10.99
N VAL A 158 -30.04 -26.39 -10.51
CA VAL A 158 -29.10 -25.49 -9.83
C VAL A 158 -27.71 -25.63 -10.46
N LYS A 159 -27.03 -24.50 -10.64
CA LYS A 159 -25.65 -24.47 -11.12
C LYS A 159 -24.90 -23.36 -10.39
N VAL A 160 -23.72 -23.67 -9.87
CA VAL A 160 -22.78 -22.67 -9.36
C VAL A 160 -21.59 -22.64 -10.32
N ALA A 161 -21.35 -21.49 -10.93
CA ALA A 161 -20.23 -21.25 -11.81
C ALA A 161 -20.00 -19.74 -11.95
N ASP A 162 -18.79 -19.34 -12.30
CA ASP A 162 -18.46 -17.95 -12.61
C ASP A 162 -18.87 -16.95 -11.51
N GLY A 163 -18.73 -17.36 -10.24
CA GLY A 163 -19.02 -16.52 -9.06
C GLY A 163 -20.50 -16.23 -8.82
N HIS A 164 -21.42 -17.06 -9.33
CA HIS A 164 -22.84 -16.91 -9.06
C HIS A 164 -23.58 -18.25 -9.05
N LEU A 165 -24.71 -18.26 -8.37
CA LEU A 165 -25.70 -19.32 -8.45
C LEU A 165 -26.70 -19.01 -9.55
N THR A 166 -27.00 -20.00 -10.38
CA THR A 166 -28.16 -20.04 -11.28
C THR A 166 -29.18 -21.03 -10.77
N ILE A 167 -30.43 -20.58 -10.64
CA ILE A 167 -31.60 -21.41 -10.36
C ILE A 167 -32.48 -21.39 -11.60
N ASP A 168 -32.92 -22.55 -12.06
CA ASP A 168 -33.96 -22.66 -13.09
C ASP A 168 -35.12 -23.51 -12.56
N GLY A 169 -36.28 -22.87 -12.45
CA GLY A 169 -37.53 -23.47 -12.01
C GLY A 169 -38.34 -24.15 -13.13
N TYR A 170 -37.97 -23.96 -14.41
CA TYR A 170 -38.71 -24.47 -15.57
C TYR A 170 -40.22 -24.16 -15.55
N GLY A 171 -40.60 -22.94 -15.14
CA GLY A 171 -41.99 -22.53 -14.98
C GLY A 171 -42.70 -23.24 -13.82
N ARG A 172 -41.96 -23.61 -12.76
CA ARG A 172 -42.46 -24.25 -11.54
C ARG A 172 -41.88 -23.57 -10.31
N ASP A 173 -42.27 -24.05 -9.12
CA ASP A 173 -41.76 -23.59 -7.84
C ASP A 173 -40.31 -24.07 -7.58
N GLY A 174 -39.35 -23.56 -8.36
CA GLY A 174 -37.93 -23.86 -8.24
C GLY A 174 -37.25 -23.03 -7.16
N GLY A 175 -36.35 -23.64 -6.40
CA GLY A 175 -35.52 -22.90 -5.46
C GLY A 175 -34.83 -23.76 -4.41
N LEU A 176 -34.26 -23.07 -3.43
CA LEU A 176 -33.45 -23.65 -2.37
C LEU A 176 -33.71 -22.94 -1.05
N TYR A 177 -33.40 -23.63 0.04
CA TYR A 177 -33.47 -23.11 1.38
C TYR A 177 -32.28 -23.55 2.21
N THR A 178 -31.94 -22.78 3.24
CA THR A 178 -30.83 -23.09 4.13
C THR A 178 -31.13 -24.31 4.99
N ASN A 179 -30.16 -25.22 5.17
CA ASN A 179 -30.31 -26.37 6.07
C ASN A 179 -29.49 -26.23 7.37
N SER A 180 -28.51 -25.32 7.37
CA SER A 180 -27.62 -25.04 8.52
C SER A 180 -27.93 -23.73 9.24
N PHE A 181 -28.82 -22.90 8.69
CA PHE A 181 -29.17 -21.59 9.25
C PHE A 181 -30.68 -21.35 9.30
N THR A 182 -31.12 -20.65 10.33
CA THR A 182 -32.47 -20.08 10.43
C THR A 182 -32.42 -18.68 11.01
N CYS A 183 -33.25 -17.77 10.52
CA CYS A 183 -33.33 -16.42 11.06
C CYS A 183 -34.10 -16.42 12.40
N PRO A 184 -33.49 -15.98 13.52
CA PRO A 184 -34.04 -16.22 14.86
C PRO A 184 -35.27 -15.36 15.20
N ALA A 185 -35.35 -14.11 14.73
CA ALA A 185 -36.52 -13.25 14.92
C ALA A 185 -36.54 -12.04 14.00
N GLN A 186 -35.46 -11.25 13.99
CA GLN A 186 -35.29 -10.08 13.13
C GLN A 186 -33.96 -10.19 12.41
N CYS A 187 -33.98 -10.04 11.09
CA CYS A 187 -32.79 -10.07 10.27
C CYS A 187 -33.03 -9.33 8.96
N VAL A 188 -31.93 -8.97 8.31
CA VAL A 188 -31.93 -8.46 6.95
C VAL A 188 -31.16 -9.45 6.09
N ILE A 189 -31.77 -9.88 4.98
CA ILE A 189 -31.10 -10.59 3.90
C ILE A 189 -30.67 -9.53 2.89
N GLU A 190 -29.38 -9.27 2.80
CA GLU A 190 -28.75 -8.50 1.73
C GLU A 190 -28.44 -9.45 0.57
N TRP A 191 -28.83 -9.12 -0.65
CA TRP A 191 -28.60 -9.99 -1.79
C TRP A 191 -28.48 -9.20 -3.09
N ARG A 192 -27.85 -9.82 -4.09
CA ARG A 192 -27.75 -9.28 -5.45
C ARG A 192 -28.18 -10.33 -6.45
N GLY A 193 -29.14 -9.98 -7.29
CA GLY A 193 -29.79 -10.92 -8.21
C GLY A 193 -30.06 -10.36 -9.60
N MET A 194 -30.23 -11.25 -10.57
CA MET A 194 -30.48 -10.93 -11.97
C MET A 194 -31.43 -11.94 -12.61
N LEU A 195 -32.37 -11.45 -13.42
CA LEU A 195 -33.22 -12.27 -14.30
C LEU A 195 -32.57 -12.32 -15.69
N THR A 196 -32.50 -13.50 -16.32
CA THR A 196 -31.86 -13.67 -17.64
C THR A 196 -32.85 -13.93 -18.78
N GLU A 197 -34.03 -14.46 -18.44
CA GLU A 197 -35.12 -14.70 -19.37
C GLU A 197 -36.37 -13.96 -18.88
N SER A 198 -37.23 -13.52 -19.81
CA SER A 198 -38.47 -12.80 -19.46
C SER A 198 -39.40 -13.74 -18.73
N GLU A 199 -39.52 -13.61 -17.39
CA GLU A 199 -40.45 -14.35 -16.55
C GLU A 199 -40.57 -13.78 -15.11
N TRP A 200 -41.38 -14.48 -14.30
CA TRP A 200 -42.24 -13.90 -13.28
C TRP A 200 -41.53 -13.36 -12.05
N THR A 201 -40.48 -13.98 -11.51
CA THR A 201 -39.96 -13.53 -10.21
C THR A 201 -38.58 -14.07 -9.88
N LEU A 202 -37.74 -13.18 -9.37
CA LEU A 202 -36.60 -13.51 -8.52
C LEU A 202 -36.87 -13.03 -7.09
N SER A 203 -36.65 -13.88 -6.09
CA SER A 203 -36.95 -13.51 -4.69
C SER A 203 -36.01 -14.14 -3.68
N THR A 204 -35.92 -13.52 -2.52
CA THR A 204 -35.45 -14.18 -1.30
C THR A 204 -36.55 -14.12 -0.25
N GLY A 205 -36.45 -14.96 0.76
CA GLY A 205 -37.49 -15.03 1.77
C GLY A 205 -37.17 -16.04 2.83
N PHE A 206 -38.23 -16.59 3.42
CA PHE A 206 -38.09 -17.56 4.48
C PHE A 206 -38.99 -18.77 4.22
N TYR A 207 -38.36 -19.94 4.25
CA TYR A 207 -39.03 -21.19 3.98
C TYR A 207 -39.95 -21.57 5.14
N VAL A 208 -41.20 -21.90 4.80
CA VAL A 208 -42.18 -22.46 5.73
C VAL A 208 -42.50 -23.88 5.26
N THR A 209 -42.27 -24.86 6.14
CA THR A 209 -42.55 -26.27 5.83
C THR A 209 -44.01 -26.46 5.39
N GLY A 210 -44.20 -27.14 4.25
CA GLY A 210 -45.52 -27.38 3.66
C GLY A 210 -46.05 -26.24 2.77
N HIS A 211 -45.27 -25.17 2.58
CA HIS A 211 -45.62 -24.04 1.72
C HIS A 211 -44.56 -23.83 0.61
N PRO A 212 -44.92 -23.19 -0.51
CA PRO A 212 -43.95 -22.81 -1.55
C PRO A 212 -42.96 -21.76 -1.04
N LEU A 213 -41.78 -21.66 -1.65
CA LEU A 213 -40.70 -20.75 -1.20
C LEU A 213 -41.08 -19.27 -1.30
N TRP A 214 -41.98 -18.91 -2.21
CA TRP A 214 -42.50 -17.54 -2.35
C TRP A 214 -43.59 -17.20 -1.32
N HIS A 215 -44.02 -18.15 -0.47
CA HIS A 215 -45.11 -17.94 0.48
C HIS A 215 -44.82 -16.81 1.49
N PHE A 216 -43.54 -16.60 1.80
CA PHE A 216 -43.09 -15.60 2.75
C PHE A 216 -41.77 -14.99 2.26
N ALA A 217 -41.88 -14.11 1.26
CA ALA A 217 -40.75 -13.66 0.46
C ALA A 217 -40.89 -12.22 -0.04
N GLY A 218 -39.75 -11.62 -0.40
CA GLY A 218 -39.65 -10.35 -1.10
C GLY A 218 -38.79 -10.50 -2.36
N GLY A 219 -39.05 -9.67 -3.37
CA GLY A 219 -38.25 -9.66 -4.59
C GLY A 219 -38.88 -8.84 -5.69
N PHE A 220 -38.56 -9.16 -6.94
CA PHE A 220 -38.96 -8.38 -8.10
C PHE A 220 -39.37 -9.24 -9.29
N ARG A 221 -40.14 -8.62 -10.19
CA ARG A 221 -40.80 -9.24 -11.35
C ARG A 221 -40.67 -8.33 -12.57
N GLU A 222 -40.21 -8.91 -13.68
CA GLU A 222 -39.96 -8.19 -14.95
C GLU A 222 -41.24 -7.87 -15.72
N ASP A 223 -42.06 -8.86 -16.06
CA ASP A 223 -43.27 -8.69 -16.90
C ASP A 223 -44.37 -7.77 -16.32
N MET A 224 -44.29 -7.44 -15.03
CA MET A 224 -45.19 -6.50 -14.38
C MET A 224 -44.49 -5.23 -13.86
N ASP A 225 -43.19 -5.06 -14.12
CA ASP A 225 -42.36 -3.96 -13.63
C ASP A 225 -42.65 -3.64 -12.16
N LYS A 226 -42.43 -4.63 -11.28
CA LYS A 226 -42.75 -4.48 -9.87
C LYS A 226 -41.75 -5.12 -8.90
N VAL A 227 -41.57 -4.42 -7.79
CA VAL A 227 -41.03 -4.95 -6.53
C VAL A 227 -42.19 -5.42 -5.69
N ARG A 228 -42.08 -6.57 -5.02
CA ARG A 228 -43.18 -7.17 -4.27
C ARG A 228 -42.72 -7.80 -2.96
N VAL A 229 -43.67 -7.89 -2.04
CA VAL A 229 -43.63 -8.80 -0.88
C VAL A 229 -44.85 -9.69 -0.92
N PHE A 230 -44.67 -10.95 -0.56
CA PHE A 230 -45.69 -11.97 -0.56
C PHE A 230 -45.76 -12.62 0.82
N VAL A 231 -46.94 -12.64 1.41
CA VAL A 231 -47.21 -13.21 2.74
C VAL A 231 -48.55 -13.92 2.72
N ASP A 232 -48.58 -15.19 3.12
CA ASP A 232 -49.80 -15.94 3.42
C ASP A 232 -50.83 -16.01 2.26
N GLY A 233 -50.39 -15.87 1.01
CA GLY A 233 -51.27 -15.90 -0.17
C GLY A 233 -51.58 -14.53 -0.78
N ASP A 234 -51.18 -13.44 -0.10
CA ASP A 234 -51.43 -12.07 -0.53
C ASP A 234 -50.13 -11.33 -0.86
N GLU A 235 -50.17 -10.47 -1.87
CA GLU A 235 -49.05 -9.61 -2.25
C GLU A 235 -49.30 -8.12 -1.96
N ASN A 236 -48.23 -7.39 -1.61
CA ASN A 236 -48.14 -5.94 -1.79
C ASN A 236 -47.03 -5.67 -2.82
N TYR A 237 -47.18 -4.64 -3.64
CA TYR A 237 -46.19 -4.29 -4.66
C TYR A 237 -46.04 -2.79 -4.86
N ALA A 238 -44.89 -2.40 -5.43
CA ALA A 238 -44.60 -1.08 -5.93
C ALA A 238 -44.04 -1.19 -7.36
N HIS A 239 -44.35 -0.23 -8.22
CA HIS A 239 -43.84 -0.23 -9.60
C HIS A 239 -42.37 0.17 -9.65
N LYS A 240 -41.59 -0.58 -10.44
CA LYS A 240 -40.18 -0.34 -10.75
C LYS A 240 -39.85 -1.05 -12.05
N ASN A 241 -39.23 -0.36 -13.01
CA ASN A 241 -38.72 -1.04 -14.20
C ASN A 241 -37.66 -2.06 -13.80
N ILE A 242 -37.86 -3.30 -14.23
CA ILE A 242 -36.94 -4.40 -14.04
C ILE A 242 -36.51 -4.88 -15.42
N ASP A 243 -35.24 -4.69 -15.75
CA ASP A 243 -34.67 -5.09 -17.02
C ASP A 243 -33.96 -6.45 -16.88
N LEU A 244 -34.05 -7.27 -17.93
CA LEU A 244 -33.29 -8.51 -18.01
C LEU A 244 -31.80 -8.24 -18.13
N ASN A 245 -31.00 -9.18 -17.62
CA ASN A 245 -29.54 -9.14 -17.63
C ASN A 245 -28.94 -7.93 -16.90
N ILE A 246 -29.71 -7.34 -15.98
CA ILE A 246 -29.25 -6.31 -15.05
C ILE A 246 -29.23 -6.88 -13.64
N TRP A 247 -28.11 -6.64 -12.94
CA TRP A 247 -27.97 -6.99 -11.54
C TRP A 247 -28.61 -5.92 -10.65
N TYR A 248 -29.53 -6.33 -9.79
CA TYR A 248 -30.18 -5.49 -8.79
C TYR A 248 -29.68 -5.86 -7.39
N ARG A 249 -29.34 -4.85 -6.58
CA ARG A 249 -29.14 -5.03 -5.13
C ARG A 249 -30.47 -4.90 -4.42
N ALA A 250 -30.72 -5.83 -3.50
CA ALA A 250 -31.97 -5.91 -2.78
C ALA A 250 -31.77 -6.30 -1.31
N LYS A 251 -32.74 -5.91 -0.48
CA LYS A 251 -32.79 -6.21 0.95
C LYS A 251 -34.16 -6.75 1.30
N THR A 252 -34.20 -7.95 1.86
CA THR A 252 -35.42 -8.57 2.40
C THR A 252 -35.35 -8.56 3.92
N TYR A 253 -36.27 -7.87 4.56
CA TYR A 253 -36.30 -7.67 6.01
C TYR A 253 -37.37 -8.57 6.63
N LEU A 254 -37.00 -9.34 7.65
CA LEU A 254 -37.95 -9.93 8.58
C LEU A 254 -37.98 -9.10 9.85
N LEU A 255 -39.11 -8.45 10.11
CA LEU A 255 -39.31 -7.59 11.27
C LEU A 255 -40.34 -8.22 12.23
N SER A 256 -40.58 -7.55 13.36
CA SER A 256 -41.49 -8.04 14.41
C SER A 256 -42.97 -8.06 14.01
N ASN A 257 -43.37 -7.51 12.88
CA ASN A 257 -44.79 -7.46 12.49
C ASN A 257 -44.98 -7.24 11.00
N GLU A 258 -43.91 -7.26 10.22
CA GLU A 258 -43.95 -7.08 8.77
C GLU A 258 -42.75 -7.74 8.11
N ILE A 259 -42.93 -8.06 6.83
CA ILE A 259 -41.84 -8.28 5.89
C ILE A 259 -41.71 -7.01 5.05
N LYS A 260 -40.47 -6.60 4.77
CA LYS A 260 -40.18 -5.47 3.86
C LYS A 260 -39.22 -5.94 2.78
N GLU A 261 -39.39 -5.39 1.59
CA GLU A 261 -38.47 -5.55 0.47
C GLU A 261 -38.00 -4.16 0.03
N ASP A 262 -36.70 -4.03 -0.23
CA ASP A 262 -36.08 -2.84 -0.79
C ASP A 262 -35.22 -3.26 -1.99
N VAL A 263 -35.61 -2.89 -3.20
CA VAL A 263 -34.83 -3.14 -4.42
C VAL A 263 -34.38 -1.81 -4.99
N GLU A 264 -33.09 -1.51 -4.89
CA GLU A 264 -32.49 -0.25 -5.35
C GLU A 264 -33.34 0.96 -4.88
N LYS A 265 -33.61 1.06 -3.58
CA LYS A 265 -34.38 2.12 -2.89
C LYS A 265 -35.89 2.12 -3.17
N THR A 266 -36.42 1.15 -3.93
CA THR A 266 -37.87 0.97 -4.07
C THR A 266 -38.36 0.04 -2.97
N ILE A 267 -39.04 0.64 -1.99
CA ILE A 267 -39.43 -0.03 -0.76
C ILE A 267 -40.91 -0.40 -0.77
N ILE A 268 -41.22 -1.63 -0.39
CA ILE A 268 -42.58 -2.10 -0.11
C ILE A 268 -42.58 -2.96 1.15
N SER A 269 -43.65 -2.90 1.94
CA SER A 269 -43.81 -3.77 3.10
C SER A 269 -45.21 -4.34 3.21
N LYS A 270 -45.35 -5.41 3.99
CA LYS A 270 -46.62 -6.07 4.29
C LYS A 270 -46.60 -6.59 5.71
N SER A 271 -47.62 -6.22 6.48
CA SER A 271 -47.80 -6.71 7.84
C SER A 271 -48.02 -8.22 7.85
N CYS A 272 -47.41 -8.89 8.82
CA CYS A 272 -47.51 -10.33 9.01
C CYS A 272 -47.39 -10.69 10.49
N SER A 273 -47.79 -11.92 10.83
CA SER A 273 -47.51 -12.47 12.17
C SER A 273 -46.07 -12.94 12.24
N ILE A 274 -45.39 -12.73 13.37
CA ILE A 274 -44.00 -13.16 13.55
C ILE A 274 -43.92 -14.67 13.40
N ARG A 275 -43.08 -15.11 12.46
CA ARG A 275 -42.58 -16.48 12.38
C ARG A 275 -41.07 -16.44 12.68
N LYS A 276 -40.65 -17.20 13.70
CA LYS A 276 -39.25 -17.26 14.15
C LYS A 276 -38.58 -18.53 13.64
N ASN A 277 -37.26 -18.50 13.58
CA ASN A 277 -36.42 -19.64 13.21
C ASN A 277 -36.81 -20.23 11.85
N LEU A 278 -37.06 -19.36 10.87
CA LEU A 278 -37.33 -19.80 9.51
C LEU A 278 -36.01 -19.90 8.72
N PRO A 279 -35.78 -20.99 7.97
CA PRO A 279 -34.70 -21.05 7.00
C PRO A 279 -34.82 -19.94 5.96
N VAL A 280 -33.70 -19.44 5.47
CA VAL A 280 -33.69 -18.47 4.37
C VAL A 280 -33.87 -19.22 3.05
N SER A 281 -34.64 -18.66 2.12
CA SER A 281 -34.91 -19.27 0.81
C SER A 281 -34.51 -18.37 -0.35
N LEU A 282 -34.04 -19.00 -1.42
CA LEU A 282 -33.83 -18.42 -2.74
C LEU A 282 -34.84 -19.03 -3.71
N TYR A 283 -35.45 -18.19 -4.54
CA TYR A 283 -36.53 -18.59 -5.42
C TYR A 283 -36.43 -17.94 -6.79
N ALA A 284 -36.48 -18.77 -7.83
CA ALA A 284 -36.63 -18.33 -9.20
C ALA A 284 -37.68 -19.21 -9.89
N TYR A 285 -38.66 -18.57 -10.54
CA TYR A 285 -39.70 -19.29 -11.28
C TYR A 285 -39.15 -19.90 -12.59
N ASN A 286 -38.22 -19.17 -13.22
CA ASN A 286 -37.43 -19.55 -14.38
C ASN A 286 -35.94 -19.31 -14.08
N GLU A 287 -35.08 -19.20 -15.10
CA GLU A 287 -33.67 -18.86 -14.90
C GLU A 287 -33.50 -17.51 -14.19
N GLY A 288 -32.93 -17.58 -12.98
CA GLY A 288 -32.57 -16.45 -12.15
C GLY A 288 -31.20 -16.68 -11.52
N ARG A 289 -30.44 -15.60 -11.33
CA ARG A 289 -29.06 -15.64 -10.83
C ARG A 289 -28.90 -14.85 -9.55
N TYR A 290 -28.05 -15.36 -8.66
CA TYR A 290 -27.67 -14.73 -7.41
C TYR A 290 -26.14 -14.63 -7.35
N ASP A 291 -25.65 -13.41 -7.16
CA ASP A 291 -24.23 -13.12 -7.00
C ASP A 291 -23.79 -13.40 -5.57
N PHE A 292 -24.54 -12.91 -4.60
CA PHE A 292 -24.34 -13.25 -3.19
C PHE A 292 -25.64 -13.15 -2.40
N ILE A 293 -25.61 -13.76 -1.21
CA ILE A 293 -26.56 -13.57 -0.13
C ILE A 293 -25.82 -13.41 1.20
N ALA A 294 -26.24 -12.44 2.00
CA ALA A 294 -25.67 -12.15 3.31
C ALA A 294 -26.79 -11.85 4.32
N VAL A 295 -26.87 -12.62 5.40
CA VAL A 295 -27.82 -12.38 6.48
C VAL A 295 -27.13 -11.62 7.60
N ARG A 296 -27.66 -10.46 7.96
CA ARG A 296 -27.14 -9.62 9.05
C ARG A 296 -28.21 -9.31 10.08
N ARG A 297 -27.73 -8.82 11.22
CA ARG A 297 -28.58 -8.28 12.29
C ARG A 297 -29.29 -7.01 11.81
N TYR A 298 -30.48 -6.80 12.35
CA TYR A 298 -31.28 -5.61 12.13
C TYR A 298 -31.26 -4.73 13.37
N THR A 299 -31.15 -3.42 13.15
CA THR A 299 -31.52 -2.40 14.12
C THR A 299 -32.12 -1.19 13.39
N SER A 300 -32.89 -0.37 14.11
CA SER A 300 -33.52 0.82 13.54
C SER A 300 -33.62 1.95 14.55
N PRO A 301 -33.14 3.17 14.23
CA PRO A 301 -32.39 3.51 13.02
C PRO A 301 -31.04 2.77 12.92
N GLU A 302 -30.56 2.52 11.70
CA GLU A 302 -29.23 1.88 11.50
C GLU A 302 -28.10 2.79 11.99
N PRO A 303 -26.93 2.25 12.39
CA PRO A 303 -25.77 3.06 12.77
C PRO A 303 -25.31 4.01 11.65
N THR A 304 -24.79 5.18 12.02
CA THR A 304 -24.23 6.15 11.08
C THR A 304 -22.71 5.98 11.01
N VAL A 305 -22.16 5.97 9.80
CA VAL A 305 -20.71 5.92 9.55
C VAL A 305 -20.20 7.29 9.13
N THR A 306 -19.15 7.78 9.79
CA THR A 306 -18.45 9.01 9.43
C THR A 306 -17.00 8.70 9.12
N LEU A 307 -16.49 9.23 8.00
CA LEU A 307 -15.12 9.01 7.53
C LEU A 307 -14.26 10.23 7.84
N ALA A 308 -13.10 10.01 8.48
CA ALA A 308 -12.06 11.03 8.54
C ALA A 308 -11.34 11.15 7.18
N PRO A 309 -10.61 12.24 6.93
CA PRO A 309 -9.71 12.33 5.78
C PRO A 309 -8.63 11.22 5.82
N PRO A 310 -8.14 10.75 4.66
CA PRO A 310 -6.95 9.91 4.58
C PRO A 310 -5.75 10.52 5.31
N ALA A 311 -5.01 9.68 6.03
CA ALA A 311 -3.74 10.04 6.64
C ALA A 311 -2.64 9.05 6.22
N PRO A 312 -1.39 9.49 6.00
CA PRO A 312 -0.26 8.58 5.90
C PRO A 312 -0.17 7.71 7.17
N ALA A 313 0.08 6.42 7.00
CA ALA A 313 0.39 5.54 8.11
C ALA A 313 1.82 5.85 8.59
N ALA A 314 1.97 5.94 9.91
CA ALA A 314 3.28 5.99 10.54
C ALA A 314 3.92 4.61 10.40
N HIS A 315 5.08 4.54 9.73
CA HIS A 315 5.88 3.32 9.68
C HIS A 315 7.37 3.62 9.70
N THR A 316 8.13 2.76 10.35
CA THR A 316 9.58 2.87 10.49
C THR A 316 10.26 1.95 9.50
N ALA A 317 11.25 2.46 8.76
CA ALA A 317 12.03 1.64 7.85
C ALA A 317 13.46 2.17 7.72
N LEU A 318 14.47 1.36 8.05
CA LEU A 318 15.87 1.69 7.84
C LEU A 318 16.44 0.96 6.62
N THR A 319 17.18 1.71 5.79
CA THR A 319 18.00 1.18 4.70
C THR A 319 19.47 1.35 5.05
N ILE A 320 20.31 0.38 4.68
CA ILE A 320 21.74 0.37 4.99
C ILE A 320 22.55 0.07 3.73
N THR A 321 23.64 0.83 3.52
CA THR A 321 24.60 0.62 2.43
C THR A 321 26.02 0.55 2.98
N LYS A 322 26.90 -0.20 2.31
CA LYS A 322 28.31 -0.37 2.65
C LYS A 322 29.14 -0.13 1.39
N SER A 323 30.17 0.72 1.45
CA SER A 323 30.99 1.05 0.28
C SER A 323 32.46 1.27 0.64
N PRO A 324 33.41 0.54 0.03
CA PRO A 324 34.84 0.78 0.15
C PRO A 324 35.33 1.85 -0.85
N ALA A 325 36.16 2.76 -0.35
CA ALA A 325 36.83 3.77 -1.16
C ALA A 325 38.31 3.88 -0.75
N PRO A 326 39.27 3.51 -1.63
CA PRO A 326 39.09 2.93 -2.97
C PRO A 326 38.71 1.42 -2.95
N HIS A 327 38.05 0.94 -4.01
CA HIS A 327 37.61 -0.47 -4.15
C HIS A 327 38.70 -1.42 -4.69
N SER A 328 39.86 -0.86 -5.06
CA SER A 328 41.06 -1.61 -5.43
C SER A 328 42.29 -0.95 -4.79
N ILE A 329 43.09 -1.74 -4.07
CA ILE A 329 44.27 -1.28 -3.31
C ILE A 329 45.45 -2.23 -3.50
N ARG A 330 46.67 -1.84 -3.10
CA ARG A 330 47.78 -2.80 -3.01
C ARG A 330 47.81 -3.48 -1.64
N GLN A 331 48.52 -4.59 -1.56
CA GLN A 331 48.79 -5.22 -0.28
C GLN A 331 49.53 -4.22 0.63
N PHE A 332 49.07 -4.12 1.88
CA PHE A 332 49.49 -3.15 2.89
C PHE A 332 48.96 -1.71 2.71
N ASP A 333 48.24 -1.41 1.64
CA ASP A 333 47.49 -0.16 1.50
C ASP A 333 46.16 -0.23 2.27
N GLU A 334 45.56 0.95 2.46
CA GLU A 334 44.31 1.13 3.19
C GLU A 334 43.14 1.49 2.26
N THR A 335 41.94 1.09 2.68
CA THR A 335 40.68 1.56 2.11
C THR A 335 39.71 1.97 3.22
N THR A 336 38.94 3.03 2.96
CA THR A 336 37.92 3.53 3.89
C THR A 336 36.59 2.90 3.54
N ILE A 337 35.97 2.23 4.51
CA ILE A 337 34.61 1.71 4.41
C ILE A 337 33.65 2.77 4.95
N THR A 338 32.66 3.15 4.16
CA THR A 338 31.52 3.97 4.60
C THR A 338 30.29 3.09 4.75
N ILE A 339 29.65 3.14 5.91
CA ILE A 339 28.31 2.58 6.14
C ILE A 339 27.34 3.74 6.29
N SER A 340 26.29 3.75 5.47
CA SER A 340 25.23 4.76 5.50
C SER A 340 23.90 4.12 5.86
N ILE A 341 23.27 4.61 6.93
CA ILE A 341 21.95 4.18 7.41
C ILE A 341 20.98 5.33 7.19
N LYS A 342 19.91 5.11 6.43
CA LYS A 342 18.87 6.11 6.19
C LYS A 342 17.51 5.61 6.67
N ASN A 343 16.80 6.42 7.44
CA ASN A 343 15.39 6.19 7.72
C ASN A 343 14.56 6.62 6.50
N THR A 344 13.99 5.65 5.81
CA THR A 344 13.10 5.83 4.67
C THR A 344 11.62 5.77 5.06
N GLY A 345 11.31 5.45 6.30
CA GLY A 345 9.96 5.46 6.85
C GLY A 345 9.44 6.86 7.16
N THR A 346 8.18 6.90 7.62
CA THR A 346 7.46 8.12 8.05
C THR A 346 7.44 8.29 9.57
N ALA A 347 7.92 7.30 10.32
CA ALA A 347 8.04 7.32 11.78
C ALA A 347 9.51 7.30 12.25
N ASP A 348 9.70 7.68 13.51
CA ASP A 348 11.00 7.68 14.19
C ASP A 348 11.50 6.26 14.41
N ALA A 349 12.73 5.96 13.95
CA ALA A 349 13.40 4.71 14.31
C ALA A 349 14.08 4.85 15.66
N THR A 350 13.93 3.86 16.54
CA THR A 350 14.53 3.85 17.89
C THR A 350 15.27 2.54 18.16
N ASP A 351 16.04 2.48 19.26
CA ASP A 351 16.83 1.31 19.67
C ASP A 351 17.69 0.73 18.54
N ILE A 352 18.41 1.60 17.83
CA ILE A 352 19.18 1.23 16.65
C ILE A 352 20.52 0.63 17.07
N GLU A 353 20.80 -0.60 16.65
CA GLU A 353 22.08 -1.26 16.84
C GLU A 353 22.69 -1.70 15.50
N ILE A 354 23.88 -1.19 15.19
CA ILE A 354 24.63 -1.47 13.96
C ILE A 354 25.80 -2.38 14.29
N THR A 355 25.98 -3.42 13.47
CA THR A 355 27.07 -4.39 13.57
C THR A 355 27.70 -4.61 12.21
N ASP A 356 29.02 -4.82 12.20
CA ASP A 356 29.75 -5.26 11.02
C ASP A 356 30.91 -6.19 11.41
N SER A 357 31.48 -6.90 10.43
CA SER A 357 32.64 -7.76 10.58
C SER A 357 33.81 -7.27 9.71
N VAL A 358 35.03 -7.44 10.22
CA VAL A 358 36.26 -7.22 9.43
C VAL A 358 36.65 -8.57 8.82
N HIS A 359 36.80 -8.61 7.50
CA HIS A 359 37.23 -9.80 6.79
C HIS A 359 38.67 -10.20 7.21
N PRO A 360 38.99 -11.49 7.44
CA PRO A 360 40.28 -11.92 8.02
C PRO A 360 41.54 -11.46 7.27
N SER A 361 41.45 -11.23 5.96
CA SER A 361 42.56 -10.72 5.14
C SER A 361 42.83 -9.21 5.30
N PHE A 362 42.14 -8.53 6.22
CA PHE A 362 42.30 -7.11 6.50
C PHE A 362 42.46 -6.84 8.00
N ASP A 363 43.30 -5.85 8.32
CA ASP A 363 43.39 -5.28 9.66
C ASP A 363 42.52 -4.01 9.75
N LEU A 364 41.74 -3.85 10.81
CA LEU A 364 41.15 -2.56 11.15
C LEU A 364 42.24 -1.60 11.62
N THR A 365 42.38 -0.44 10.99
CA THR A 365 43.43 0.52 11.33
C THR A 365 42.91 1.75 12.05
N SER A 366 41.72 2.26 11.73
CA SER A 366 41.12 3.42 12.41
C SER A 366 39.62 3.60 12.12
N GLY A 367 38.98 4.56 12.78
CA GLY A 367 37.60 5.00 12.54
C GLY A 367 36.54 4.33 13.43
N ASP A 368 35.28 4.62 13.14
CA ASP A 368 34.12 4.31 13.98
C ASP A 368 33.56 2.92 13.65
N PHE A 369 34.36 1.87 13.93
CA PHE A 369 33.96 0.50 13.63
C PHE A 369 32.75 0.05 14.47
N PRO A 370 31.65 -0.43 13.86
CA PRO A 370 30.41 -0.76 14.58
C PRO A 370 30.50 -2.13 15.28
N SER A 371 30.83 -2.11 16.58
CA SER A 371 30.95 -3.33 17.41
C SER A 371 30.34 -3.23 18.83
N PRO A 372 29.01 -3.33 18.95
CA PRO A 372 28.02 -2.68 18.11
C PRO A 372 28.03 -1.15 18.30
N LEU A 373 27.61 -0.39 17.28
CA LEU A 373 27.34 1.05 17.41
C LEU A 373 25.86 1.30 17.63
N ARG A 374 25.49 2.20 18.56
CA ARG A 374 24.10 2.46 18.92
C ARG A 374 23.68 3.90 18.66
N TYR A 375 22.43 4.06 18.22
CA TYR A 375 21.74 5.35 18.15
C TYR A 375 20.40 5.25 18.86
N ASP A 376 20.05 6.29 19.62
CA ASP A 376 18.76 6.35 20.30
C ASP A 376 17.61 6.64 19.32
N LEU A 377 17.89 7.43 18.27
CA LEU A 377 16.88 7.96 17.35
C LEU A 377 17.46 8.27 15.97
N ILE A 378 16.75 7.86 14.91
CA ILE A 378 16.94 8.35 13.54
C ILE A 378 15.57 8.79 12.99
N ARG A 379 15.42 10.08 12.70
CA ARG A 379 14.14 10.66 12.25
C ARG A 379 13.83 10.33 10.79
N PRO A 380 12.56 10.40 10.35
CA PRO A 380 12.18 10.25 8.95
C PRO A 380 13.05 11.08 8.01
N GLY A 381 13.62 10.43 7.00
CA GLY A 381 14.50 11.06 5.99
C GLY A 381 15.93 11.36 6.46
N GLU A 382 16.25 11.18 7.74
CA GLU A 382 17.60 11.38 8.28
C GLU A 382 18.54 10.24 7.88
N THR A 383 19.80 10.59 7.62
CA THR A 383 20.88 9.66 7.31
C THR A 383 21.99 9.77 8.36
N ARG A 384 22.51 8.62 8.79
CA ARG A 384 23.70 8.47 9.63
C ARG A 384 24.79 7.75 8.84
N ASP A 385 25.94 8.40 8.70
CA ASP A 385 27.12 7.82 8.06
C ASP A 385 28.18 7.55 9.12
N LEU A 386 28.82 6.38 9.03
CA LEU A 386 30.01 6.05 9.81
C LEU A 386 31.10 5.55 8.88
N GLN A 387 32.36 5.79 9.26
CA GLN A 387 33.51 5.43 8.46
C GLN A 387 34.57 4.74 9.30
N TYR A 388 35.12 3.65 8.76
CA TYR A 388 36.27 2.97 9.33
C TYR A 388 37.24 2.54 8.24
N THR A 389 38.53 2.49 8.58
CA THR A 389 39.61 2.21 7.64
C THR A 389 40.17 0.83 7.89
N ILE A 390 40.35 0.06 6.82
CA ILE A 390 40.96 -1.27 6.86
C ILE A 390 42.19 -1.32 5.95
N ARG A 391 43.20 -2.07 6.37
CA ARG A 391 44.44 -2.30 5.62
C ARG A 391 44.47 -3.73 5.10
N ALA A 392 44.79 -3.91 3.82
CA ALA A 392 44.88 -5.23 3.22
C ALA A 392 46.17 -5.95 3.63
N MET A 393 46.07 -7.18 4.13
CA MET A 393 47.22 -7.98 4.56
C MET A 393 47.59 -9.07 3.54
N GLU A 394 46.65 -9.43 2.67
CA GLU A 394 46.82 -10.44 1.61
C GLU A 394 46.37 -9.87 0.27
N SER A 395 46.98 -10.33 -0.83
CA SER A 395 46.52 -10.01 -2.19
C SER A 395 45.43 -10.97 -2.65
N GLY A 396 44.45 -10.49 -3.40
CA GLY A 396 43.31 -11.29 -3.88
C GLY A 396 42.06 -10.43 -4.09
N THR A 397 40.96 -11.05 -4.51
CA THR A 397 39.63 -10.40 -4.49
C THR A 397 38.87 -10.91 -3.29
N PHE A 398 38.50 -10.02 -2.38
CA PHE A 398 37.84 -10.39 -1.13
C PHE A 398 36.43 -9.83 -1.09
N LYS A 399 35.46 -10.68 -0.73
CA LYS A 399 34.07 -10.28 -0.51
C LYS A 399 33.90 -9.95 0.97
N LEU A 400 33.53 -8.71 1.27
CA LEU A 400 33.18 -8.26 2.60
C LEU A 400 31.75 -8.70 2.94
N ASP A 401 31.56 -9.11 4.18
CA ASP A 401 30.23 -9.43 4.70
C ASP A 401 29.34 -8.18 4.74
N PRO A 402 28.01 -8.34 4.65
CA PRO A 402 27.05 -7.29 4.90
C PRO A 402 27.17 -6.66 6.29
N ALA A 403 27.04 -5.34 6.36
CA ALA A 403 26.72 -4.68 7.62
C ALA A 403 25.24 -4.92 7.97
N THR A 404 24.94 -5.08 9.25
CA THR A 404 23.59 -5.34 9.76
C THR A 404 23.16 -4.22 10.70
N VAL A 405 21.91 -3.78 10.59
CA VAL A 405 21.27 -2.87 11.53
C VAL A 405 20.01 -3.52 12.08
N THR A 406 19.82 -3.44 13.40
CA THR A 406 18.57 -3.76 14.07
C THR A 406 17.97 -2.49 14.67
N TYR A 407 16.65 -2.39 14.73
CA TYR A 407 15.93 -1.22 15.24
C TYR A 407 14.54 -1.60 15.70
N ALA A 408 13.97 -0.84 16.65
CA ALA A 408 12.57 -0.93 17.02
C ALA A 408 11.71 -0.11 16.04
N ASP A 409 10.62 -0.70 15.55
CA ASP A 409 9.57 0.01 14.81
C ASP A 409 8.61 0.75 15.75
N GLU A 410 7.60 1.41 15.17
CA GLU A 410 6.57 2.19 15.87
C GLU A 410 5.77 1.37 16.89
N ASP A 411 5.67 0.05 16.67
CA ASP A 411 4.98 -0.89 17.55
C ASP A 411 5.94 -1.50 18.60
N GLY A 412 7.22 -1.13 18.56
CA GLY A 412 8.27 -1.63 19.44
C GLY A 412 8.81 -3.01 19.05
N ASN A 413 8.48 -3.52 17.86
CA ASN A 413 9.03 -4.78 17.37
C ASN A 413 10.42 -4.55 16.79
N ILE A 414 11.33 -5.50 17.04
CA ILE A 414 12.70 -5.42 16.52
C ILE A 414 12.73 -5.91 15.08
N GLN A 415 13.14 -5.01 14.19
CA GLN A 415 13.37 -5.22 12.77
C GLN A 415 14.86 -5.34 12.45
N GLU A 416 15.20 -5.94 11.32
CA GLU A 416 16.58 -6.11 10.84
C GLU A 416 16.70 -5.67 9.36
N ALA A 417 17.76 -4.93 9.03
CA ALA A 417 18.15 -4.63 7.65
C ALA A 417 19.64 -4.91 7.43
N LYS A 418 20.02 -5.31 6.21
CA LYS A 418 21.38 -5.68 5.82
C LYS A 418 21.81 -4.96 4.56
N SER A 419 23.10 -4.61 4.49
CA SER A 419 23.67 -4.06 3.25
C SER A 419 23.87 -5.16 2.22
N GLU A 420 24.01 -4.79 0.95
CA GLU A 420 24.57 -5.73 -0.03
C GLU A 420 26.05 -6.01 0.29
N PRO A 421 26.55 -7.23 0.00
CA PRO A 421 27.96 -7.53 0.18
C PRO A 421 28.80 -6.86 -0.91
N VAL A 422 29.98 -6.35 -0.57
CA VAL A 422 30.87 -5.65 -1.50
C VAL A 422 32.20 -6.37 -1.65
N SER A 423 32.81 -6.30 -2.83
CA SER A 423 34.13 -6.89 -3.10
C SER A 423 35.22 -5.82 -3.19
N ILE A 424 36.41 -6.12 -2.65
CA ILE A 424 37.63 -5.31 -2.77
C ILE A 424 38.69 -6.13 -3.50
N LYS A 425 39.36 -5.51 -4.47
CA LYS A 425 40.52 -6.10 -5.17
C LYS A 425 41.82 -5.64 -4.53
N VAL A 426 42.68 -6.56 -4.13
CA VAL A 426 44.00 -6.28 -3.55
C VAL A 426 45.10 -6.83 -4.45
N ILE A 427 45.99 -5.95 -4.88
CA ILE A 427 47.08 -6.26 -5.81
C ILE A 427 48.37 -6.51 -5.01
N PRO A 428 49.19 -7.54 -5.33
CA PRO A 428 50.44 -7.80 -4.62
C PRO A 428 51.41 -6.60 -4.64
N SER A 429 52.16 -6.45 -3.55
CA SER A 429 53.22 -5.43 -3.44
C SER A 429 54.55 -5.97 -3.97
N THR A 430 55.11 -5.31 -4.98
CA THR A 430 56.40 -5.69 -5.57
C THR A 430 57.55 -5.05 -4.78
N GLU A 431 58.10 -5.77 -3.81
CA GLU A 431 59.49 -5.56 -3.36
C GLU A 431 60.09 -6.85 -2.76
N GLY A 432 61.11 -7.40 -3.45
CA GLY A 432 62.01 -8.43 -2.91
C GLY A 432 62.36 -9.62 -3.82
N GLY A 433 63.14 -9.42 -4.88
CA GLY A 433 63.79 -10.54 -5.59
C GLY A 433 64.53 -10.16 -6.88
N ILE A 434 65.85 -9.94 -6.79
CA ILE A 434 66.73 -9.80 -7.97
C ILE A 434 67.04 -11.20 -8.54
N SER A 435 66.64 -11.49 -9.78
CA SER A 435 67.52 -12.04 -10.84
C SER A 435 66.77 -12.35 -12.14
N GLY A 436 67.11 -11.60 -13.19
CA GLY A 436 67.21 -11.97 -14.61
C GLY A 436 66.13 -12.85 -15.29
N GLY A 437 65.39 -12.25 -16.22
CA GLY A 437 64.75 -12.98 -17.33
C GLY A 437 63.57 -12.23 -17.99
N THR A 438 63.81 -11.69 -19.19
CA THR A 438 62.91 -11.37 -20.34
C THR A 438 61.52 -10.73 -20.08
N PRO A 439 61.16 -9.61 -20.76
CA PRO A 439 59.98 -8.82 -20.43
C PRO A 439 58.67 -9.53 -20.83
N GLY A 440 57.95 -10.02 -19.82
CA GLY A 440 56.56 -10.47 -19.93
C GLY A 440 55.65 -9.44 -19.26
N SER A 441 54.60 -9.04 -19.99
CA SER A 441 53.45 -8.20 -19.62
C SER A 441 53.25 -7.95 -18.12
N ASN A 442 53.44 -6.70 -17.70
CA ASN A 442 52.97 -6.20 -16.41
C ASN A 442 51.42 -6.28 -16.37
N PRO A 443 50.80 -6.89 -15.36
CA PRO A 443 49.37 -6.74 -15.16
C PRO A 443 49.09 -5.30 -14.71
N SER A 444 48.35 -4.56 -15.54
CA SER A 444 47.94 -3.18 -15.31
C SER A 444 47.19 -3.04 -13.98
N VAL A 445 47.77 -2.25 -13.08
CA VAL A 445 47.10 -1.75 -11.88
C VAL A 445 46.32 -0.52 -12.32
N SER A 446 45.00 -0.65 -12.42
CA SER A 446 44.09 0.47 -12.64
C SER A 446 44.20 1.47 -11.50
N THR A 447 44.66 2.68 -11.80
CA THR A 447 44.89 3.74 -10.80
C THR A 447 44.46 5.12 -11.31
N ALA A 448 43.31 5.22 -11.99
CA ALA A 448 42.57 6.48 -12.05
C ALA A 448 41.28 6.34 -11.22
N SER A 449 41.10 7.20 -10.22
CA SER A 449 39.82 7.36 -9.54
C SER A 449 38.92 8.20 -10.43
N VAL A 450 37.96 7.57 -11.09
CA VAL A 450 37.03 8.23 -12.00
C VAL A 450 35.66 8.23 -11.33
N HIS A 451 35.21 9.40 -10.88
CA HIS A 451 33.92 9.56 -10.21
C HIS A 451 33.00 10.42 -11.06
N LEU A 452 31.81 9.90 -11.38
CA LEU A 452 30.74 10.64 -12.02
C LEU A 452 29.70 11.01 -10.96
N TYR A 453 29.50 12.29 -10.75
CA TYR A 453 28.43 12.79 -9.88
C TYR A 453 27.71 13.95 -10.57
N GLY A 454 26.40 14.02 -10.36
CA GLY A 454 25.60 15.18 -10.77
C GLY A 454 25.48 16.15 -9.62
N GLU A 455 25.54 17.46 -9.88
CA GLU A 455 25.21 18.47 -8.86
C GLU A 455 23.72 18.40 -8.45
N LYS A 456 22.86 17.92 -9.36
CA LYS A 456 21.42 17.76 -9.15
C LYS A 456 20.91 16.57 -9.97
N THR A 457 20.36 15.56 -9.31
CA THR A 457 19.81 14.35 -9.95
C THR A 457 18.28 14.35 -10.03
N ASP A 458 17.62 15.31 -9.37
CA ASP A 458 16.18 15.62 -9.51
C ASP A 458 16.03 17.00 -10.16
N VAL A 459 15.67 17.02 -11.43
CA VAL A 459 15.64 18.24 -12.26
C VAL A 459 14.30 18.44 -12.93
N VAL A 460 14.02 19.70 -13.29
CA VAL A 460 12.80 20.06 -14.01
C VAL A 460 13.05 20.02 -15.51
N LEU A 461 12.04 19.64 -16.31
CA LEU A 461 12.10 19.65 -17.76
C LEU A 461 12.71 20.96 -18.31
N GLY A 462 13.77 20.82 -19.11
CA GLY A 462 14.51 21.94 -19.72
C GLY A 462 15.63 22.54 -18.86
N GLU A 463 15.82 22.08 -17.61
CA GLU A 463 16.95 22.46 -16.75
C GLU A 463 18.25 21.83 -17.25
N ASP A 464 19.36 22.58 -17.17
CA ASP A 464 20.70 22.05 -17.46
C ASP A 464 21.18 21.24 -16.26
N ILE A 465 21.55 19.98 -16.51
CA ILE A 465 22.17 19.07 -15.55
C ILE A 465 23.68 19.17 -15.77
N LEU A 466 24.41 19.57 -14.72
CA LEU A 466 25.87 19.57 -14.73
C LEU A 466 26.40 18.25 -14.18
N LEU A 467 27.05 17.47 -15.04
CA LEU A 467 27.80 16.28 -14.68
C LEU A 467 29.26 16.67 -14.45
N LYS A 468 29.82 16.24 -13.32
CA LYS A 468 31.23 16.45 -13.00
C LYS A 468 31.96 15.12 -12.99
N LEU A 469 33.10 15.14 -13.67
CA LEU A 469 33.99 14.01 -13.77
C LEU A 469 35.39 14.41 -13.34
N SER A 470 35.91 13.80 -12.28
CA SER A 470 37.29 14.06 -11.86
C SER A 470 38.23 12.97 -12.36
N ALA A 471 39.35 13.36 -12.95
CA ALA A 471 40.44 12.47 -13.36
C ALA A 471 41.78 13.01 -12.85
N VAL A 472 42.61 12.17 -12.23
CA VAL A 472 43.90 12.57 -11.65
C VAL A 472 45.02 11.70 -12.21
N ASN A 473 46.04 12.32 -12.79
CA ASN A 473 47.29 11.66 -13.18
C ASN A 473 48.30 11.76 -12.03
N LEU A 474 48.83 10.63 -11.55
CA LEU A 474 49.80 10.59 -10.45
C LEU A 474 51.20 11.00 -10.92
N ILE A 475 52.00 11.62 -10.03
CA ILE A 475 53.34 12.19 -10.34
C ILE A 475 54.30 11.16 -10.95
N THR A 476 54.09 9.87 -10.67
CA THR A 476 54.96 8.76 -11.08
C THR A 476 54.63 8.16 -12.46
N LYS A 477 53.64 8.71 -13.18
CA LYS A 477 53.16 8.18 -14.47
C LYS A 477 53.53 9.10 -15.64
N PRO A 478 53.57 8.62 -16.91
CA PRO A 478 53.66 9.48 -18.10
C PRO A 478 52.40 10.34 -18.30
N THR A 479 52.41 11.24 -19.28
CA THR A 479 51.23 12.04 -19.66
C THR A 479 50.03 11.12 -19.96
N MET A 480 48.88 11.39 -19.34
CA MET A 480 47.66 10.59 -19.46
C MET A 480 46.74 11.22 -20.50
N HIS A 481 46.33 10.44 -21.50
CA HIS A 481 45.31 10.83 -22.46
C HIS A 481 43.96 10.29 -21.97
N VAL A 482 43.02 11.19 -21.64
CA VAL A 482 41.68 10.85 -21.18
C VAL A 482 40.67 11.22 -22.26
N GLN A 483 39.98 10.23 -22.80
CA GLN A 483 38.85 10.39 -23.69
C GLN A 483 37.54 10.17 -22.93
N VAL A 484 36.65 11.16 -22.95
CA VAL A 484 35.33 11.07 -22.32
C VAL A 484 34.29 10.98 -23.43
N ILE A 485 33.46 9.94 -23.37
CA ILE A 485 32.38 9.65 -24.31
C ILE A 485 31.07 9.64 -23.54
N ILE A 486 30.11 10.44 -23.99
CA ILE A 486 28.77 10.49 -23.39
C ILE A 486 27.73 10.08 -24.42
N ILE A 487 26.86 9.18 -23.98
CA ILE A 487 25.73 8.68 -24.76
C ILE A 487 24.46 9.13 -24.04
N PRO A 488 23.88 10.29 -24.41
CA PRO A 488 22.64 10.73 -23.79
C PRO A 488 21.50 9.74 -24.15
N PRO A 489 20.66 9.32 -23.18
CA PRO A 489 19.50 8.49 -23.47
C PRO A 489 18.47 9.23 -24.34
N SER A 490 17.56 8.48 -24.98
CA SER A 490 16.46 9.09 -25.74
C SER A 490 15.69 10.06 -24.85
N GLY A 491 15.57 11.32 -25.29
CA GLY A 491 14.96 12.38 -24.47
C GLY A 491 15.94 13.35 -23.82
N MET A 492 17.26 13.21 -24.02
CA MET A 492 18.28 14.16 -23.55
C MET A 492 19.19 14.67 -24.67
N SER A 493 19.82 15.83 -24.46
CA SER A 493 20.81 16.42 -25.38
C SER A 493 21.99 17.01 -24.61
N VAL A 494 23.22 16.79 -25.08
CA VAL A 494 24.42 17.43 -24.51
C VAL A 494 24.46 18.91 -24.92
N THR A 495 24.62 19.80 -23.95
CA THR A 495 24.66 21.26 -24.14
C THR A 495 26.06 21.87 -23.97
N SER A 496 27.03 21.09 -23.44
CA SER A 496 28.44 21.53 -23.34
C SER A 496 29.12 21.67 -24.71
N SER A 497 29.75 22.82 -24.96
CA SER A 497 30.47 23.11 -26.21
C SER A 497 31.84 22.41 -26.32
N ALA A 498 32.37 21.88 -25.21
CA ALA A 498 33.65 21.17 -25.17
C ALA A 498 33.59 19.74 -25.75
N PHE A 499 32.39 19.25 -26.09
CA PHE A 499 32.16 17.91 -26.62
C PHE A 499 31.74 17.97 -28.08
N ALA A 500 32.53 17.35 -28.96
CA ALA A 500 32.20 17.23 -30.37
C ALA A 500 31.25 16.05 -30.61
N LYS A 501 30.24 16.23 -31.47
CA LYS A 501 29.33 15.15 -31.87
C LYS A 501 30.07 14.16 -32.77
N SER A 502 30.31 12.94 -32.27
CA SER A 502 31.21 11.93 -32.87
C SER A 502 30.44 10.83 -33.64
N GLY A 503 29.36 11.18 -34.34
CA GLY A 503 28.51 10.21 -35.06
C GLY A 503 27.69 9.30 -34.13
N ALA A 504 26.61 8.69 -34.65
CA ALA A 504 25.70 7.81 -33.90
C ALA A 504 25.10 8.37 -32.59
N GLY A 505 25.04 9.70 -32.43
CA GLY A 505 24.47 10.34 -31.23
C GLY A 505 25.43 10.43 -30.03
N GLN A 506 26.70 10.06 -30.20
CA GLN A 506 27.72 10.14 -29.16
C GLN A 506 28.41 11.51 -29.12
N TYR A 507 28.84 11.92 -27.94
CA TYR A 507 29.55 13.17 -27.68
C TYR A 507 30.91 12.85 -27.06
N THR A 508 32.00 13.33 -27.68
CA THR A 508 33.35 12.94 -27.28
C THR A 508 34.24 14.16 -27.08
N THR A 509 35.12 14.10 -26.07
CA THR A 509 36.22 15.05 -25.88
C THR A 509 37.48 14.33 -25.41
N THR A 510 38.64 14.96 -25.53
CA THR A 510 39.92 14.36 -25.12
C THR A 510 40.79 15.39 -24.42
N TYR A 511 41.43 14.97 -23.34
CA TYR A 511 42.33 15.79 -22.53
C TYR A 511 43.66 15.08 -22.30
N GLU A 512 44.71 15.87 -22.17
CA GLU A 512 46.04 15.40 -21.77
C GLU A 512 46.31 15.91 -20.36
N LEU A 513 46.62 15.01 -19.44
CA LEU A 513 46.96 15.31 -18.06
C LEU A 513 48.41 14.97 -17.80
N GLU A 514 49.21 15.97 -17.49
CA GLU A 514 50.62 15.79 -17.14
C GLU A 514 50.77 15.07 -15.78
N PRO A 515 51.92 14.44 -15.52
CA PRO A 515 52.16 13.72 -14.27
C PRO A 515 51.93 14.61 -13.04
N GLY A 516 51.10 14.17 -12.11
CA GLY A 516 50.75 14.92 -10.89
C GLY A 516 49.61 15.91 -11.03
N THR A 517 48.97 15.99 -12.20
CA THR A 517 47.87 16.93 -12.46
C THR A 517 46.51 16.24 -12.41
N GLY A 518 45.53 16.94 -11.83
CA GLY A 518 44.12 16.55 -11.87
C GLY A 518 43.31 17.48 -12.74
N LYS A 519 42.18 16.99 -13.23
CA LYS A 519 41.22 17.79 -13.98
C LYS A 519 39.81 17.34 -13.68
N ASP A 520 39.00 18.34 -13.35
CA ASP A 520 37.55 18.22 -13.35
C ASP A 520 37.04 18.55 -14.76
N ILE A 521 36.28 17.61 -15.31
CA ILE A 521 35.67 17.67 -16.63
C ILE A 521 34.18 17.82 -16.39
N GLU A 522 33.64 18.95 -16.85
CA GLU A 522 32.24 19.30 -16.68
C GLU A 522 31.46 19.07 -17.97
N VAL A 523 30.32 18.39 -17.85
CA VAL A 523 29.43 18.13 -18.99
C VAL A 523 28.02 18.56 -18.64
N ALA A 524 27.57 19.63 -19.29
CA ALA A 524 26.18 20.03 -19.25
C ALA A 524 25.34 19.18 -20.22
N ILE A 525 24.25 18.59 -19.73
CA ILE A 525 23.21 17.92 -20.51
C ILE A 525 21.84 18.52 -20.19
N ARG A 526 20.88 18.44 -21.10
CA ARG A 526 19.53 18.97 -20.93
C ARG A 526 18.49 17.91 -21.24
N SER A 527 17.50 17.79 -20.36
CA SER A 527 16.35 16.90 -20.56
C SER A 527 15.28 17.56 -21.44
N ASN A 528 14.78 16.81 -22.42
CA ASN A 528 13.71 17.18 -23.35
C ASN A 528 12.43 16.33 -23.13
N GLN A 529 12.45 15.36 -22.21
CA GLN A 529 11.32 14.51 -21.83
C GLN A 529 11.30 14.29 -20.32
N VAL A 530 10.10 14.10 -19.75
CA VAL A 530 9.86 13.75 -18.33
C VAL A 530 10.01 12.24 -18.16
N GLY A 531 10.60 11.79 -17.06
CA GLY A 531 10.83 10.37 -16.78
C GLY A 531 12.08 10.13 -15.93
N ASP A 532 12.34 8.86 -15.65
CA ASP A 532 13.57 8.39 -15.02
C ASP A 532 14.53 7.92 -16.12
N PHE A 533 15.77 8.40 -16.07
CA PHE A 533 16.77 8.16 -17.12
C PHE A 533 18.10 7.72 -16.51
N ASP A 534 18.73 6.72 -17.10
CA ASP A 534 20.11 6.33 -16.78
C ASP A 534 21.05 6.98 -17.78
N VAL A 535 21.88 7.92 -17.30
CA VAL A 535 22.91 8.56 -18.12
C VAL A 535 24.21 7.78 -18.00
N ASN A 536 24.69 7.26 -19.13
CA ASN A 536 25.93 6.51 -19.22
C ASN A 536 27.07 7.40 -19.72
N GLY A 537 28.06 7.62 -18.87
CA GLY A 537 29.35 8.21 -19.21
C GLY A 537 30.40 7.12 -19.35
N ARG A 538 31.03 7.02 -20.53
CA ARG A 538 32.12 6.08 -20.80
C ARG A 538 33.43 6.85 -20.88
N ILE A 539 34.45 6.37 -20.19
CA ILE A 539 35.75 7.03 -20.11
C ILE A 539 36.82 6.03 -20.49
N VAL A 540 37.60 6.42 -21.49
CA VAL A 540 38.72 5.64 -22.00
C VAL A 540 39.98 6.43 -21.73
N TYR A 541 40.96 5.86 -21.02
CA TYR A 541 42.22 6.56 -20.78
C TYR A 541 43.44 5.64 -20.92
N TYR A 542 44.55 6.24 -21.31
CA TYR A 542 45.83 5.56 -21.51
C TYR A 542 47.00 6.50 -21.20
N PHE A 543 48.21 5.96 -21.04
CA PHE A 543 49.40 6.73 -20.67
C PHE A 543 50.46 6.70 -21.77
N GLY A 544 51.04 7.86 -22.10
CA GLY A 544 51.99 8.00 -23.21
C GLY A 544 51.38 7.58 -24.55
N ASP A 545 52.19 6.93 -25.40
CA ASP A 545 51.72 6.44 -26.71
C ASP A 545 51.06 5.05 -26.65
N ASP A 546 50.96 4.44 -25.47
CA ASP A 546 50.51 3.06 -25.30
C ASP A 546 48.97 2.96 -25.28
N ARG A 547 48.40 2.86 -26.47
CA ARG A 547 46.94 2.73 -26.68
C ARG A 547 46.42 1.30 -26.53
N GLU A 548 47.30 0.30 -26.44
CA GLU A 548 46.89 -1.11 -26.35
C GLU A 548 46.39 -1.45 -24.94
N ASP A 549 46.91 -0.78 -23.91
CA ASP A 549 46.51 -0.93 -22.50
C ASP A 549 45.47 0.11 -22.03
N ALA A 550 44.67 0.65 -22.97
CA ALA A 550 43.65 1.64 -22.62
C ALA A 550 42.59 1.05 -21.67
N GLU A 551 42.32 1.76 -20.57
CA GLU A 551 41.27 1.39 -19.63
C GLU A 551 39.95 2.03 -20.01
N ASP A 552 38.88 1.24 -19.95
CA ASP A 552 37.54 1.63 -20.38
C ASP A 552 36.53 1.40 -19.25
N HIS A 553 35.98 2.49 -18.72
CA HIS A 553 35.04 2.47 -17.60
C HIS A 553 33.72 3.08 -18.04
N THR A 554 32.62 2.42 -17.70
CA THR A 554 31.26 2.96 -17.89
C THR A 554 30.66 3.29 -16.52
N LEU A 555 30.24 4.53 -16.35
CA LEU A 555 29.61 5.05 -15.14
C LEU A 555 28.15 5.40 -15.47
N THR A 556 27.24 4.95 -14.62
CA THR A 556 25.79 5.18 -14.77
C THR A 556 25.30 6.09 -13.66
N LEU A 557 24.60 7.15 -14.03
CA LEU A 557 23.97 8.08 -13.09
C LEU A 557 22.45 8.11 -13.35
N PRO A 558 21.61 7.70 -12.37
CA PRO A 558 20.18 7.82 -12.50
C PRO A 558 19.74 9.28 -12.31
N ILE A 559 18.88 9.76 -13.20
CA ILE A 559 18.35 11.13 -13.21
C ILE A 559 16.83 11.08 -13.29
N LYS A 560 16.17 11.76 -12.36
CA LYS A 560 14.72 11.94 -12.36
C LYS A 560 14.37 13.32 -12.93
N VAL A 561 13.58 13.34 -13.99
CA VAL A 561 13.11 14.58 -14.63
C VAL A 561 11.62 14.75 -14.34
N ARG A 562 11.25 15.82 -13.65
CA ARG A 562 9.86 16.19 -13.37
C ARG A 562 9.33 17.22 -14.35
N ALA A 563 8.02 17.22 -14.59
CA ALA A 563 7.36 18.27 -15.34
C ALA A 563 7.55 19.62 -14.64
N LYS A 564 7.74 20.69 -15.41
CA LYS A 564 7.76 22.05 -14.86
C LYS A 564 6.37 22.34 -14.31
N ALA A 565 6.28 22.61 -13.01
CA ALA A 565 5.04 23.06 -12.41
C ALA A 565 4.56 24.31 -13.18
N GLU A 566 3.38 24.22 -13.78
CA GLU A 566 2.77 25.35 -14.46
C GLU A 566 2.45 26.41 -13.42
N SER A 567 3.28 27.45 -13.37
CA SER A 567 2.90 28.71 -12.74
C SER A 567 1.75 29.28 -13.57
N GLY A 568 0.54 29.21 -13.02
CA GLY A 568 -0.61 30.03 -13.38
C GLY A 568 -0.88 30.16 -14.87
N ALA A 569 -1.83 29.35 -15.37
CA ALA A 569 -2.52 29.65 -16.61
C ALA A 569 -3.03 31.11 -16.57
N GLU A 570 -2.37 31.98 -17.33
CA GLU A 570 -3.02 33.13 -17.94
C GLU A 570 -4.20 32.58 -18.75
N GLN A 571 -5.40 32.76 -18.21
CA GLN A 571 -6.65 32.59 -18.93
C GLN A 571 -6.62 33.52 -20.15
N ARG A 572 -6.53 32.91 -21.33
CA ARG A 572 -6.82 33.57 -22.59
C ARG A 572 -8.33 33.49 -22.82
N GLU A 573 -9.09 34.37 -22.18
CA GLU A 573 -10.48 34.63 -22.55
C GLU A 573 -10.51 35.60 -23.75
N THR A 574 -11.25 35.21 -24.78
CA THR A 574 -11.70 36.07 -25.88
C THR A 574 -12.50 37.27 -25.35
N PRO A 575 -12.40 38.46 -25.97
CA PRO A 575 -12.93 39.69 -25.40
C PRO A 575 -14.46 39.77 -25.55
N SER A 576 -15.16 39.94 -24.42
CA SER A 576 -16.48 40.54 -24.36
C SER A 576 -16.34 41.99 -23.90
N GLU A 577 -16.90 42.90 -24.69
CA GLU A 577 -17.08 44.32 -24.38
C GLU A 577 -17.71 44.53 -22.99
N SER A 578 -17.11 45.41 -22.19
CA SER A 578 -17.83 46.51 -21.55
C SER A 578 -16.85 47.44 -20.83
N LYS A 579 -16.94 48.72 -21.19
CA LYS A 579 -16.43 49.85 -20.42
C LYS A 579 -17.12 49.84 -19.06
N GLU A 580 -16.38 50.06 -17.98
CA GLU A 580 -16.66 51.18 -17.08
C GLU A 580 -15.55 51.43 -16.05
N THR A 581 -15.46 52.70 -15.72
CA THR A 581 -14.45 53.39 -14.92
C THR A 581 -14.61 53.20 -13.41
N SER A 582 -13.49 53.41 -12.72
CA SER A 582 -13.34 53.96 -11.36
C SER A 582 -12.93 53.00 -10.24
N THR A 583 -11.72 53.27 -9.72
CA THR A 583 -11.23 53.03 -8.35
C THR A 583 -12.21 53.62 -7.31
N PRO A 584 -12.28 53.13 -6.03
CA PRO A 584 -11.10 53.06 -5.14
C PRO A 584 -11.09 52.00 -3.99
N GLY A 585 -9.90 51.78 -3.42
CA GLY A 585 -9.68 51.40 -2.01
C GLY A 585 -9.79 49.90 -1.67
N PHE A 586 -9.05 49.30 -0.74
CA PHE A 586 -8.14 49.77 0.31
C PHE A 586 -7.23 48.60 0.68
N ALA A 587 -5.92 48.86 0.81
CA ALA A 587 -5.08 48.09 1.72
C ALA A 587 -4.74 49.02 2.88
N ALA A 588 -5.15 48.67 4.09
CA ALA A 588 -4.68 49.31 5.31
C ALA A 588 -4.61 48.28 6.44
N LEU A 589 -3.39 48.07 6.92
CA LEU A 589 -3.11 47.72 8.31
C LEU A 589 -2.05 48.71 8.77
N VAL A 590 -2.35 49.47 9.83
CA VAL A 590 -1.51 49.74 11.02
C VAL A 590 -2.13 50.86 11.88
N ALA A 591 -2.26 50.54 13.18
CA ALA A 591 -2.25 51.37 14.40
C ALA A 591 -3.38 52.38 14.73
N VAL A 592 -4.17 51.97 15.74
CA VAL A 592 -4.48 52.64 17.03
C VAL A 592 -4.38 54.18 17.10
N ALA A 593 -5.54 54.82 17.26
CA ALA A 593 -5.91 55.80 18.31
C ALA A 593 -6.97 56.77 17.78
N GLY A 594 -8.14 56.88 18.44
CA GLY A 594 -9.12 57.92 18.09
C GLY A 594 -10.56 57.61 18.45
N LEU A 595 -10.85 57.73 19.74
CA LEU A 595 -12.16 57.85 20.40
C LEU A 595 -13.27 58.57 19.61
N LEU A 596 -14.50 58.11 19.83
CA LEU A 596 -15.73 58.92 19.98
C LEU A 596 -16.10 59.89 18.85
N ALA A 597 -16.81 59.38 17.84
CA ALA A 597 -17.94 60.08 17.22
C ALA A 597 -18.69 59.09 16.32
N VAL A 598 -20.00 59.28 16.14
CA VAL A 598 -20.86 58.53 15.19
C VAL A 598 -21.48 57.20 15.72
N TYR A 599 -21.56 57.03 17.04
CA TYR A 599 -22.64 56.24 17.69
C TYR A 599 -24.03 56.92 17.56
N LEU A 600 -24.15 58.05 16.84
CA LEU A 600 -25.39 58.80 16.70
C LEU A 600 -25.58 59.33 15.29
N TRP A 601 -25.87 58.46 14.33
CA TRP A 601 -26.77 58.87 13.24
C TRP A 601 -27.42 57.69 12.50
N ARG A 602 -28.75 57.69 12.59
CA ARG A 602 -29.75 56.92 11.83
C ARG A 602 -29.93 55.45 12.21
N LYS A 603 -30.98 54.97 12.91
CA LYS A 603 -32.33 55.42 13.31
C LYS A 603 -33.00 56.47 12.42
N ARG A 604 -33.86 55.99 11.51
CA ARG A 604 -34.77 56.68 10.56
C ARG A 604 -34.33 56.56 9.10
N ARG A 605 -34.70 55.47 8.44
CA ARG A 605 -35.90 55.40 7.60
C ARG A 605 -36.28 53.94 7.37
#